data_AF-A0A9E2RKD8-F1
#
_entry.id   AF-A0A9E2RKD8-F1
#
_cell.length_a   1.000
_cell.length_b   1.000
_cell.length_c   1.000
_cell.angle_alpha   90.00
_cell.angle_beta   90.00
_cell.angle_gamma   90.00
#
_symmetry.space_group_name_H-M   'P 1'
#
loop_
_entity.id
_entity.type
_entity.pdbx_description
1 polymer ?
#
loop_
_entity_poly.entity_id
_entity_poly.type
_entity_poly.pdbx_seq_one_letter_code
_entity_poly.pdbx_strand_id
1 'polypeptide(L)'
;AGLALVGLPPFSMFLSEFMVVSALATQSFASDTLHLGRFLTIIIAHDVRSLAIVTVLLVFAAALFGGFTYRLASMVWGTVPDGVRRGEQWDVGHIPLLVTVGAIVGLGLAIPEPVKRLMGRAVAILMVR
;
A
#
# COMPACT_ATOMS: atom_id res chain seq x y z
N ALA A 1 -8.45 -11.15 3.24
CA ALA A 1 -8.54 -10.08 2.22
C ALA A 1 -8.08 -8.73 2.77
N GLY A 2 -8.72 -8.18 3.81
CA GLY A 2 -8.38 -6.80 4.19
C GLY A 2 -6.97 -6.58 4.78
N LEU A 3 -6.34 -7.58 5.42
CA LEU A 3 -4.91 -7.50 5.79
C LEU A 3 -3.99 -7.32 4.56
N ALA A 4 -4.38 -7.85 3.40
CA ALA A 4 -3.64 -7.66 2.15
C ALA A 4 -3.83 -6.25 1.57
N LEU A 5 -5.00 -5.63 1.77
CA LEU A 5 -5.29 -4.26 1.34
C LEU A 5 -4.50 -3.21 2.12
N VAL A 6 -4.04 -3.56 3.32
CA VAL A 6 -3.37 -2.62 4.23
C VAL A 6 -1.84 -2.74 4.09
N GLY A 7 -1.37 -3.53 3.12
CA GLY A 7 0.05 -3.66 2.86
C GLY A 7 0.79 -4.34 4.02
N LEU A 8 0.22 -5.37 4.66
CA LEU A 8 0.99 -6.18 5.61
C LEU A 8 1.97 -7.11 4.87
N PRO A 9 3.17 -7.39 5.43
CA PRO A 9 3.95 -8.56 5.01
C PRO A 9 3.11 -9.81 5.27
N PRO A 10 3.03 -10.81 4.37
CA PRO A 10 3.80 -11.07 3.14
C PRO A 10 3.02 -10.77 1.84
N PHE A 11 2.08 -9.83 1.84
CA PHE A 11 1.21 -9.58 0.68
C PHE A 11 1.92 -8.71 -0.39
N SER A 12 1.55 -8.89 -1.66
CA SER A 12 2.16 -8.18 -2.80
C SER A 12 2.03 -6.66 -2.72
N MET A 13 0.96 -6.15 -2.09
CA MET A 13 0.74 -4.71 -1.90
C MET A 13 1.80 -4.05 -1.00
N PHE A 14 2.25 -4.76 0.05
CA PHE A 14 3.36 -4.30 0.90
C PHE A 14 4.65 -4.12 0.12
N LEU A 15 5.02 -5.10 -0.72
CA LEU A 15 6.23 -5.04 -1.54
C LEU A 15 6.20 -3.86 -2.51
N SER A 16 5.03 -3.57 -3.09
CA SER A 16 4.84 -2.42 -3.98
C SER A 16 5.03 -1.09 -3.24
N GLU A 17 4.38 -0.93 -2.09
CA GLU A 17 4.49 0.29 -1.28
C GLU A 17 5.92 0.48 -0.76
N PHE A 18 6.57 -0.59 -0.29
CA PHE A 18 7.96 -0.55 0.15
C PHE A 18 8.91 -0.17 -0.99
N MET A 19 8.73 -0.72 -2.19
CA MET A 19 9.51 -0.33 -3.35
C MET A 19 9.32 1.15 -3.70
N VAL A 20 8.09 1.66 -3.67
CA VAL A 20 7.80 3.08 -3.91
C VAL A 20 8.47 3.96 -2.85
N VAL A 21 8.34 3.62 -1.57
CA VAL A 21 8.97 4.37 -0.47
C VAL A 21 10.49 4.35 -0.56
N SER A 22 11.08 3.19 -0.85
CA SER A 22 12.53 3.05 -1.01
C SER A 22 13.04 3.87 -2.20
N ALA A 23 12.35 3.82 -3.34
CA ALA A 23 12.68 4.62 -4.51
C ALA A 23 12.61 6.12 -4.18
N LEU A 24 11.54 6.56 -3.50
CA LEU A 24 11.35 7.93 -3.06
C LEU A 24 12.45 8.41 -2.11
N ALA A 25 12.83 7.55 -1.15
CA ALA A 25 13.90 7.84 -0.20
C ALA A 25 15.26 7.99 -0.89
N THR A 26 15.52 7.23 -1.95
CA THR A 26 16.76 7.32 -2.74
C THR A 26 16.73 8.40 -3.82
N GLN A 27 15.57 8.99 -4.13
CA GLN A 27 15.43 9.98 -5.20
C GLN A 27 15.86 11.37 -4.71
N SER A 28 16.87 11.95 -5.37
CA SER A 28 17.23 13.36 -5.20
C SER A 28 16.28 14.25 -6.00
N PHE A 29 15.42 15.00 -5.32
CA PHE A 29 14.49 15.93 -5.95
C PHE A 29 15.22 17.21 -6.39
N ALA A 30 15.59 17.27 -7.68
CA ALA A 30 16.22 18.41 -8.33
C ALA A 30 15.25 19.58 -8.59
N SER A 31 14.58 20.09 -7.56
CA SER A 31 13.75 21.30 -7.66
C SER A 31 14.04 22.24 -6.50
N ASP A 32 14.98 23.15 -6.74
CA ASP A 32 15.69 23.98 -5.77
C ASP A 32 14.88 25.07 -5.08
N THR A 33 13.64 25.36 -5.49
CA THR A 33 12.91 26.50 -4.91
C THR A 33 11.42 26.23 -4.80
N LEU A 34 10.93 26.12 -3.57
CA LEU A 34 9.50 26.22 -3.30
C LEU A 34 9.17 27.72 -3.29
N HIS A 35 8.64 28.22 -4.40
CA HIS A 35 8.17 29.61 -4.51
C HIS A 35 6.84 29.77 -3.78
N LEU A 36 6.88 29.96 -2.45
CA LEU A 36 5.70 30.33 -1.67
C LEU A 36 5.47 31.85 -1.80
N GLY A 37 5.01 32.27 -2.98
CA GLY A 37 4.81 33.68 -3.32
C GLY A 37 6.11 34.46 -3.58
N ARG A 38 5.96 35.69 -4.12
CA ARG A 38 7.04 36.56 -4.63
C ARG A 38 8.11 36.97 -3.60
N PHE A 39 7.97 36.63 -2.32
CA PHE A 39 8.77 37.23 -1.24
C PHE A 39 9.52 36.24 -0.33
N LEU A 40 9.27 34.93 -0.38
CA LEU A 40 9.91 33.99 0.55
C LEU A 40 10.45 32.76 -0.19
N THR A 41 11.73 32.79 -0.54
CA THR A 41 12.45 31.64 -1.08
C THR A 41 13.06 30.86 0.09
N ILE A 42 12.40 29.78 0.51
CA ILE A 42 12.95 28.85 1.50
C ILE A 42 13.81 27.83 0.75
N ILE A 43 15.13 27.89 0.96
CA ILE A 43 16.09 26.92 0.43
C ILE A 43 16.01 25.68 1.33
N ILE A 44 15.18 24.71 0.96
CA ILE A 44 15.04 23.44 1.68
C ILE A 44 16.08 22.48 1.11
N ALA A 45 17.03 22.02 1.95
CA ALA A 45 17.98 20.98 1.57
C ALA A 45 17.25 19.72 1.05
N HIS A 46 17.75 19.14 -0.05
CA HIS A 46 17.08 18.04 -0.76
C HIS A 46 16.78 16.82 0.13
N ASP A 47 17.69 16.51 1.06
CA ASP A 47 17.54 15.40 2.01
C ASP A 47 16.34 15.61 2.95
N VAL A 48 16.11 16.85 3.39
CA VAL A 48 15.02 17.19 4.32
C VAL A 48 13.66 17.04 3.64
N ARG A 49 13.56 17.36 2.33
CA ARG A 49 12.31 17.22 1.57
C ARG A 49 11.95 15.76 1.35
N SER A 50 12.90 14.94 0.89
CA SER A 50 12.65 13.50 0.68
C SER A 50 12.24 12.84 1.99
N LEU A 51 12.97 13.13 3.08
CA LEU A 51 12.66 12.62 4.41
C LEU A 51 11.28 13.07 4.89
N ALA A 52 10.88 14.32 4.63
CA ALA A 52 9.54 14.81 4.96
C ALA A 52 8.44 14.06 4.20
N ILE A 53 8.60 13.84 2.89
CA ILE A 53 7.58 13.12 2.09
C ILE A 53 7.50 11.65 2.53
N VAL A 54 8.63 10.99 2.75
CA VAL A 54 8.68 9.61 3.27
C VAL A 54 8.00 9.54 4.64
N THR A 55 8.28 10.50 5.52
CA THR A 55 7.67 10.55 6.85
C THR A 55 6.15 10.71 6.77
N VAL A 56 5.66 11.62 5.92
CA VAL A 56 4.21 11.79 5.71
C VAL A 56 3.58 10.49 5.20
N LEU A 57 4.20 9.84 4.21
CA LEU A 57 3.69 8.59 3.66
C LEU A 57 3.65 7.47 4.72
N LEU A 58 4.71 7.34 5.53
CA LEU A 58 4.74 6.38 6.63
C LEU A 58 3.68 6.67 7.70
N VAL A 59 3.44 7.94 8.04
CA VAL A 59 2.36 8.32 8.97
C VAL A 59 0.99 7.95 8.41
N PHE A 60 0.75 8.20 7.12
CA PHE A 60 -0.49 7.78 6.46
C PHE A 60 -0.64 6.25 6.45
N ALA A 61 0.42 5.52 6.12
CA ALA A 61 0.42 4.05 6.15
C ALA A 61 0.11 3.52 7.56
N ALA A 62 0.72 4.10 8.61
CA ALA A 62 0.45 3.75 10.00
C ALA A 62 -1.00 4.05 10.41
N ALA A 63 -1.55 5.20 9.99
CA ALA A 63 -2.94 5.57 10.28
C ALA A 63 -3.95 4.64 9.58
N LEU A 64 -3.70 4.32 8.30
CA LEU A 64 -4.51 3.36 7.55
C LEU A 64 -4.45 1.97 8.18
N PHE A 65 -3.25 1.55 8.59
CA PHE A 65 -3.04 0.29 9.29
C PHE A 65 -3.78 0.21 10.62
N GLY A 66 -3.64 1.24 11.46
CA GLY A 66 -4.33 1.32 12.74
C GLY A 66 -5.85 1.35 12.57
N GLY A 67 -6.37 2.21 11.69
CA GLY A 67 -7.80 2.34 11.43
C GLY A 67 -8.42 1.06 10.88
N PHE A 68 -7.75 0.40 9.95
CA PHE A 68 -8.20 -0.87 9.42
C PHE A 68 -8.18 -1.98 10.48
N THR A 69 -7.09 -2.08 11.26
CA THR A 69 -6.97 -3.11 12.31
C THR A 69 -8.04 -2.92 13.38
N TYR A 70 -8.30 -1.68 13.80
CA TYR A 70 -9.40 -1.35 14.70
C TYR A 70 -10.77 -1.77 14.14
N ARG A 71 -11.00 -1.51 12.85
CA ARG A 71 -12.26 -1.90 12.20
C ARG A 71 -12.39 -3.42 12.08
N LEU A 72 -11.33 -4.12 11.73
CA LEU A 72 -11.33 -5.57 11.63
C LEU A 72 -11.53 -6.21 13.01
N ALA A 73 -10.87 -5.68 14.04
CA ALA A 73 -11.04 -6.15 15.41
C ALA A 73 -12.48 -5.96 15.90
N SER A 74 -13.09 -4.81 15.63
CA SER A 74 -14.50 -4.58 15.98
C SER A 74 -15.49 -5.40 15.15
N MET A 75 -15.14 -5.80 13.92
CA MET A 75 -15.97 -6.72 13.14
C MET A 75 -15.90 -8.17 13.63
N VAL A 76 -14.71 -8.62 14.06
CA VAL A 76 -14.48 -10.02 14.47
C VAL A 76 -14.82 -10.25 15.95
N TRP A 77 -14.48 -9.31 16.82
CA TRP A 77 -14.62 -9.41 18.27
C TRP A 77 -15.58 -8.38 18.87
N GLY A 78 -16.20 -7.51 18.07
CA GLY A 78 -17.16 -6.55 18.57
C GLY A 78 -18.49 -7.17 19.00
N THR A 79 -19.26 -6.40 19.75
CA THR A 79 -20.61 -6.77 20.15
C THR A 79 -21.52 -6.82 18.93
N VAL A 80 -22.33 -7.87 18.82
CA VAL A 80 -23.33 -8.01 17.75
C VAL A 80 -24.31 -6.83 17.83
N PRO A 81 -24.54 -6.08 16.74
CA PRO A 81 -25.53 -5.00 16.75
C PRO A 81 -26.95 -5.56 16.96
N ASP A 82 -27.70 -4.97 17.88
CA ASP A 82 -29.06 -5.40 18.19
C ASP A 82 -29.96 -5.28 16.95
N GLY A 83 -30.73 -6.33 16.66
CA GLY A 83 -31.68 -6.37 15.54
C GLY A 83 -31.10 -6.79 14.18
N VAL A 84 -29.80 -7.09 14.07
CA VAL A 84 -29.21 -7.60 12.82
C VAL A 84 -29.27 -9.13 12.77
N ARG A 85 -30.02 -9.69 11.82
CA ARG A 85 -30.03 -11.14 11.55
C ARG A 85 -28.62 -11.61 11.22
N ARG A 86 -28.23 -12.75 11.80
CA ARG A 86 -26.94 -13.40 11.53
C ARG A 86 -26.78 -13.61 10.02
N GLY A 87 -25.60 -13.28 9.49
CA GLY A 87 -25.27 -13.42 8.07
C GLY A 87 -25.47 -14.85 7.56
N GLU A 88 -25.60 -14.97 6.24
CA GLU A 88 -25.85 -16.22 5.52
C GLU A 88 -24.87 -17.31 5.95
N GLN A 89 -25.39 -18.50 6.27
CA GLN A 89 -24.56 -19.63 6.66
C GLN A 89 -23.75 -20.12 5.46
N TRP A 90 -22.62 -20.77 5.73
CA TRP A 90 -21.66 -21.22 4.72
C TRP A 90 -22.33 -21.96 3.54
N ASP A 91 -22.41 -21.27 2.40
CA ASP A 91 -22.91 -21.81 1.13
C ASP A 91 -21.78 -21.89 0.09
N VAL A 92 -22.01 -22.62 -1.01
CA VAL A 92 -21.14 -22.79 -2.18
C VAL A 92 -20.63 -21.45 -2.73
N GLY A 93 -21.36 -20.35 -2.51
CA GLY A 93 -20.95 -18.99 -2.83
C GLY A 93 -19.66 -18.48 -2.15
N HIS A 94 -19.14 -19.16 -1.12
CA HIS A 94 -17.87 -18.79 -0.47
C HIS A 94 -16.62 -19.33 -1.21
N ILE A 95 -16.79 -20.27 -2.15
CA ILE A 95 -15.68 -20.88 -2.90
C ILE A 95 -14.89 -19.82 -3.72
N PRO A 96 -15.53 -18.95 -4.53
CA PRO A 96 -14.79 -17.92 -5.28
C PRO A 96 -14.00 -16.97 -4.37
N LEU A 97 -14.52 -16.70 -3.18
CA LEU A 97 -13.87 -15.83 -2.19
C LEU A 97 -12.61 -16.49 -1.64
N LEU A 98 -12.68 -17.77 -1.28
CA LEU A 98 -11.51 -18.56 -0.88
C LEU A 98 -10.47 -18.66 -1.99
N VAL A 99 -10.90 -18.90 -3.24
CA VAL A 99 -10.00 -18.94 -4.40
C VAL A 99 -9.28 -17.61 -4.59
N THR A 100 -10.00 -16.50 -4.45
CA THR A 100 -9.42 -15.15 -4.58
C THR A 100 -8.42 -14.86 -3.46
N VAL A 101 -8.74 -15.23 -2.22
CA VAL A 101 -7.80 -15.10 -1.09
C VAL A 101 -6.56 -15.95 -1.33
N GLY A 102 -6.73 -17.19 -1.80
CA GLY A 102 -5.63 -18.07 -2.17
C GLY A 102 -4.75 -17.49 -3.27
N ALA A 103 -5.34 -16.91 -4.31
CA ALA A 103 -4.62 -16.24 -5.39
C ALA A 103 -3.81 -15.05 -4.88
N ILE A 104 -4.39 -14.19 -4.03
CA ILE A 104 -3.70 -13.04 -3.43
C ILE A 104 -2.51 -13.49 -2.58
N VAL A 105 -2.68 -14.51 -1.75
CA VAL A 105 -1.61 -15.06 -0.92
C VAL A 105 -0.52 -15.70 -1.80
N GLY A 106 -0.91 -16.52 -2.78
CA GLY A 106 0.01 -17.20 -3.68
C GLY A 106 0.86 -16.22 -4.49
N LEU A 107 0.23 -15.19 -5.08
CA LEU A 107 0.93 -14.12 -5.80
C LEU A 107 1.80 -13.26 -4.89
N GLY A 108 1.41 -13.07 -3.61
CA GLY A 108 2.22 -12.37 -2.62
C GLY A 108 3.53 -13.10 -2.27
N LEU A 109 3.45 -14.43 -2.09
CA LEU A 109 4.60 -15.26 -1.73
C LEU A 109 5.52 -15.56 -2.91
N ALA A 110 4.95 -15.78 -4.10
CA ALA A 110 5.70 -16.15 -5.29
C ALA A 110 5.10 -15.47 -6.53
N ILE A 111 5.64 -14.31 -6.90
CA ILE A 111 5.32 -13.68 -8.18
C ILE A 111 5.92 -14.57 -9.30
N PRO A 112 5.10 -15.11 -10.23
CA PRO A 112 5.59 -15.94 -11.32
C PRO A 112 6.59 -15.20 -12.20
N GLU A 113 7.65 -15.89 -12.64
CA GLU A 113 8.67 -15.29 -13.52
C GLU A 113 8.12 -14.60 -14.78
N PRO A 114 7.09 -15.12 -15.47
CA PRO A 114 6.55 -14.45 -16.66
C PRO A 114 6.06 -13.03 -16.34
N VAL A 115 5.41 -12.85 -15.18
CA VAL A 115 4.90 -11.55 -14.73
C VAL A 115 6.06 -10.60 -14.45
N LYS A 116 7.11 -11.08 -13.75
CA LYS A 116 8.33 -10.28 -13.49
C LYS A 116 8.99 -9.80 -14.79
N ARG A 117 9.11 -10.69 -15.79
CA ARG A 117 9.70 -10.34 -17.09
C ARG A 117 8.88 -9.30 -17.85
N LEU A 118 7.55 -9.41 -17.82
CA LEU A 118 6.65 -8.43 -18.44
C LEU A 118 6.77 -7.05 -17.79
N MET A 119 6.76 -7.00 -16.45
CA MET A 119 6.93 -5.75 -15.71
C MET A 119 8.29 -5.11 -16.00
N GLY A 120 9.38 -5.90 -15.97
CA GLY A 120 10.73 -5.39 -16.29
C GLY A 120 10.83 -4.80 -17.69
N ARG A 121 10.22 -5.44 -18.70
CA ARG A 121 10.16 -4.90 -20.08
C ARG A 121 9.36 -3.61 -20.16
N ALA A 122 8.21 -3.53 -19.50
CA ALA A 122 7.38 -2.34 -19.49
C ALA A 122 8.11 -1.15 -18.83
N VAL A 123 8.76 -1.37 -17.69
CA VAL A 123 9.56 -0.34 -17.00
C VAL A 123 10.73 0.12 -17.86
N ALA A 124 11.43 -0.81 -18.53
CA ALA A 124 12.54 -0.46 -19.42
C ALA A 124 12.10 0.44 -20.58
N ILE A 125 10.93 0.17 -21.18
CA ILE A 125 10.36 1.03 -22.23
C ILE A 125 10.04 2.43 -21.67
N LEU A 126 9.53 2.50 -20.43
CA LEU A 126 9.17 3.77 -19.80
C LEU A 126 10.40 4.63 -19.45
N MET A 127 11.51 4.02 -19.04
CA MET A 127 12.74 4.73 -18.67
C MET A 127 13.61 5.18 -19.86
N VAL A 128 13.40 4.60 -21.04
CA VAL A 128 14.12 4.99 -22.28
C VAL A 128 13.47 6.21 -22.95
N ARG A 129 12.29 6.63 -22.48
CA ARG A 129 11.54 7.80 -22.98
C ARG A 129 11.70 8.99 -22.06
#